data_AF-Q64CE4-F1
#
_entry.id   AF-Q64CE4-F1
#
_cell.length_a   1.000
_cell.length_b   1.000
_cell.length_c   1.000
_cell.angle_alpha   90.00
_cell.angle_beta   90.00
_cell.angle_gamma   90.00
#
_symmetry.space_group_name_H-M   'P 1'
#
loop_
_entity.id
_entity.type
_entity.pdbx_description
1 polymer ?
#
loop_
_entity_poly.entity_id
_entity_poly.type
_entity_poly.pdbx_seq_one_letter_code
_entity_poly.pdbx_strand_id
1 'polypeptide(L)' 'MGKCELCGNEGSRMEADHKELGRIMVCQECWSKLYAENRMSCSIGASGGSCAFCK' A
#
# COMPACT_ATOMS: atom_id res chain seq x y z
N MET A 1 -14.67 -6.83 -11.17
CA MET A 1 -13.81 -7.15 -10.01
C MET A 1 -12.38 -7.30 -10.52
N GLY A 2 -11.38 -6.66 -9.91
CA GLY A 2 -9.98 -6.73 -10.38
C GLY A 2 -9.22 -7.93 -9.80
N LYS A 3 -8.01 -8.24 -10.29
CA LYS A 3 -7.14 -9.38 -9.88
C LYS A 3 -5.79 -8.97 -9.26
N CYS A 4 -5.42 -9.49 -8.07
CA CYS A 4 -4.45 -8.85 -7.18
C CYS A 4 -3.08 -8.87 -7.83
N GLU A 5 -2.42 -7.72 -7.92
CA GLU A 5 -1.14 -7.65 -8.59
C GLU A 5 -0.03 -8.41 -7.84
N LEU A 6 -0.26 -8.70 -6.54
CA LEU A 6 0.63 -9.53 -5.73
C LEU A 6 0.24 -11.01 -5.67
N CYS A 7 -1.01 -11.31 -5.29
CA CYS A 7 -1.42 -12.69 -5.04
C CYS A 7 -2.35 -13.28 -6.10
N GLY A 8 -2.81 -12.48 -7.06
CA GLY A 8 -3.73 -12.93 -8.08
C GLY A 8 -5.18 -13.17 -7.61
N ASN A 9 -5.55 -12.89 -6.35
CA ASN A 9 -6.93 -13.07 -5.91
C ASN A 9 -7.88 -12.05 -6.54
N GLU A 10 -9.07 -12.51 -6.90
CA GLU A 10 -10.18 -11.71 -7.41
C GLU A 10 -11.07 -11.28 -6.25
N GLY A 11 -11.38 -9.99 -6.15
CA GLY A 11 -12.17 -9.46 -5.04
C GLY A 11 -11.99 -7.96 -4.81
N SER A 12 -12.29 -7.52 -3.58
CA SER A 12 -12.14 -6.13 -3.16
C SER A 12 -10.69 -5.67 -3.24
N ARG A 13 -10.50 -4.49 -3.83
CA ARG A 13 -9.20 -3.91 -4.13
C ARG A 13 -8.97 -2.63 -3.37
N MET A 14 -7.73 -2.46 -2.92
CA MET A 14 -7.25 -1.23 -2.33
C MET A 14 -6.01 -0.77 -3.09
N GLU A 15 -5.94 0.53 -3.31
CA GLU A 15 -4.74 1.18 -3.82
C GLU A 15 -3.68 1.14 -2.71
N ALA A 16 -2.51 0.60 -3.04
CA ALA A 16 -1.33 0.65 -2.20
C ALA A 16 -0.26 1.45 -2.93
N ASP A 17 0.28 2.47 -2.28
CA ASP A 17 1.44 3.19 -2.76
C ASP A 17 2.68 2.36 -2.37
N HIS A 18 3.23 1.55 -3.27
CA HIS A 18 4.42 0.72 -3.03
C HIS A 18 5.70 1.53 -3.29
N LYS A 19 6.69 1.46 -2.39
CA LYS A 19 7.95 2.24 -2.49
C LYS A 19 8.65 2.14 -3.84
N GLU A 20 8.68 0.95 -4.43
CA GLU A 20 9.43 0.67 -5.67
C GLU A 20 8.54 0.56 -6.92
N LEU A 21 7.26 0.22 -6.74
CA LEU A 21 6.34 -0.08 -7.85
C LEU A 21 5.36 1.07 -8.11
N GLY A 22 5.32 2.07 -7.22
CA GLY A 22 4.31 3.12 -7.24
C GLY A 22 2.94 2.59 -6.82
N ARG A 23 1.87 3.19 -7.35
CA ARG A 23 0.50 2.79 -7.01
C ARG A 23 0.16 1.46 -7.67
N ILE A 24 -0.08 0.45 -6.83
CA ILE A 24 -0.49 -0.89 -7.21
C ILE A 24 -1.84 -1.25 -6.60
N MET A 25 -2.58 -2.12 -7.27
CA MET A 25 -3.93 -2.53 -6.87
C MET A 25 -3.91 -3.91 -6.20
N VAL A 26 -3.96 -3.92 -4.87
CA VAL A 26 -3.78 -5.13 -4.05
C VAL A 26 -5.00 -5.46 -3.19
N CYS A 27 -5.16 -6.72 -2.80
CA CYS A 27 -6.22 -7.09 -1.85
C CYS A 27 -5.89 -6.58 -0.43
N GLN A 28 -6.90 -6.54 0.45
CA GLN A 28 -6.76 -6.06 1.83
C GLN A 28 -5.65 -6.80 2.60
N GLU A 29 -5.49 -8.11 2.42
CA GLU A 29 -4.44 -8.89 3.08
C GLU A 29 -3.04 -8.48 2.61
N CYS A 30 -2.85 -8.35 1.29
CA CYS A 30 -1.58 -7.89 0.72
C CYS A 30 -1.28 -6.44 1.13
N TRP A 31 -2.29 -5.57 1.14
CA TRP A 31 -2.18 -4.20 1.63
C TRP A 31 -1.71 -4.17 3.08
N SER A 32 -2.32 -4.99 3.94
CA SER A 32 -1.97 -5.06 5.36
C SER A 32 -0.55 -5.60 5.60
N LYS A 33 -0.08 -6.55 4.76
CA LYS A 33 1.31 -7.03 4.78
C LYS A 33 2.28 -5.93 4.37
N LEU A 34 2.01 -5.25 3.26
CA LEU A 34 2.84 -4.13 2.80
C LEU A 34 2.93 -3.01 3.85
N TYR A 35 1.82 -2.70 4.52
CA TYR A 35 1.79 -1.73 5.60
C TYR A 35 2.62 -2.20 6.81
N ALA A 36 2.42 -3.46 7.25
CA ALA A 36 3.17 -4.04 8.36
C ALA A 36 4.68 -4.14 8.10
N GLU A 37 5.07 -4.45 6.85
CA GLU A 37 6.46 -4.51 6.41
C GLU A 37 7.05 -3.12 6.09
N ASN A 38 6.29 -2.04 6.27
CA ASN A 38 6.67 -0.68 5.91
C ASN A 38 7.14 -0.55 4.45
N ARG A 39 6.60 -1.39 3.55
CA ARG A 39 6.88 -1.40 2.10
C ARG A 39 6.02 -0.37 1.34
N MET A 40 5.07 0.26 2.03
CA MET A 40 4.30 1.38 1.50
C MET A 40 5.12 2.66 1.45
N SER A 41 5.08 3.33 0.31
CA SER A 41 5.55 4.70 0.16
C SER A 41 4.59 5.57 0.96
N CYS A 42 5.08 6.14 2.07
CA CYS A 42 4.48 7.34 2.63
C CYS A 42 4.85 8.49 1.67
N SER A 43 4.17 8.54 0.54
CA SER A 43 4.20 9.71 -0.35
C SER A 43 3.44 10.82 0.39
N ILE A 44 4.11 11.44 1.36
CA ILE A 44 3.70 12.69 2.00
C ILE A 44 3.73 13.72 0.87
N GLY A 45 2.58 13.91 0.22
CA GLY A 45 2.36 15.10 -0.58
C GLY A 45 2.62 16.30 0.33
N ALA A 46 3.65 17.07 -0.01
CA ALA A 46 4.04 18.36 0.55
C ALA A 46 3.02 18.99 1.52
N SER A 47 3.19 18.75 2.81
CA SER A 47 2.83 19.61 3.95
C SER A 47 3.39 18.96 5.20
N GLY A 48 4.28 19.65 5.92
CA GLY A 48 5.02 19.11 7.06
C GLY A 48 4.14 18.64 8.22
N GLY A 49 3.70 17.38 8.18
CA GLY A 49 2.92 16.74 9.23
C GLY A 49 3.48 15.35 9.50
N SER A 50 4.16 15.24 10.64
CA SER A 50 4.70 14.03 11.25
C SER A 50 3.92 12.75 10.94
N CYS A 51 4.59 11.77 10.31
CA CYS A 51 4.22 10.38 10.45
C CYS A 51 4.38 9.98 11.94
N ALA A 52 3.29 9.96 12.69
CA ALA A 52 3.26 9.58 14.11
C ALA A 52 3.51 8.06 14.35
N PHE A 53 4.11 7.36 13.39
CA PHE A 53 4.44 5.93 13.48
C PHE A 53 5.94 5.63 13.31
N CYS A 54 6.78 6.67 13.23
CA CYS A 54 8.19 6.54 13.56
C CYS A 54 8.35 6.89 15.04
N LYS A 55 8.21 5.91 15.92
CA LYS A 55 8.60 6.01 17.33
C LYS A 55 9.62 4.93 17.63
#